data_AF-A0A151PD32-F1
#
_entry.id   AF-A0A151PD32-F1
#
_cell.length_a   1.000
_cell.length_b   1.000
_cell.length_c   1.000
_cell.angle_alpha   90.00
_cell.angle_beta   90.00
_cell.angle_gamma   90.00
#
_symmetry.space_group_name_H-M   'P 1'
#
loop_
_entity.id
_entity.type
_entity.pdbx_description
1 polymer ?
#
loop_
_entity_poly.entity_id
_entity_poly.type
_entity_poly.pdbx_seq_one_letter_code
_entity_poly.pdbx_strand_id
1 'polypeptide(L)'
;MSDGFGKAESGAQLLARLEGRSSLRNLEPYLFADEGFPIHGDVIEFHGPEGSGKTEMLYHLISRCILPKSGGGLEVEVMFIDTDYHFDMLRLMYNLCGAETQY
;
A
#
# COMPACT_ATOMS: atom_id res chain seq x y z
N MET A 1 7.67 33.76 -27.36
CA MET A 1 8.04 34.49 -26.13
C MET A 1 6.93 34.29 -25.13
N SER A 2 7.19 33.60 -24.01
CA SER A 2 6.70 33.89 -22.65
C SER A 2 6.96 32.68 -21.73
N ASP A 3 8.02 32.84 -20.93
CA ASP A 3 8.27 32.27 -19.60
C ASP A 3 8.38 30.75 -19.40
N GLY A 4 9.56 30.24 -19.75
CA GLY A 4 10.17 29.08 -19.09
C GLY A 4 10.76 29.42 -17.72
N PHE A 5 10.04 30.17 -16.88
CA PHE A 5 10.39 30.28 -15.47
C PHE A 5 10.07 28.94 -14.81
N GLY A 6 11.10 28.13 -14.57
CA GLY A 6 11.00 26.96 -13.70
C GLY A 6 10.32 27.39 -12.41
N LYS A 7 9.13 26.87 -12.15
CA LYS A 7 8.31 27.24 -11.00
C LYS A 7 9.16 27.01 -9.75
N ALA A 8 9.52 28.09 -9.04
CA ALA A 8 10.34 27.98 -7.85
C ALA A 8 9.57 27.19 -6.80
N GLU A 9 10.11 26.04 -6.40
CA GLU A 9 9.58 25.23 -5.29
C GLU A 9 9.90 25.95 -3.97
N SER A 10 8.93 26.00 -3.06
CA SER A 10 9.19 26.51 -1.71
C SER A 10 9.95 25.46 -0.89
N GLY A 11 10.71 25.89 0.12
CA GLY A 11 11.39 24.96 1.02
C GLY A 11 10.42 23.96 1.69
N ALA A 12 9.18 24.38 1.98
CA ALA A 12 8.16 23.49 2.53
C ALA A 12 7.69 22.43 1.51
N GLN A 13 7.54 22.79 0.23
CA GLN A 13 7.21 21.83 -0.82
C GLN A 13 8.33 20.82 -1.04
N LEU A 14 9.59 21.28 -1.03
CA LEU A 14 10.76 20.41 -1.12
C LEU A 14 10.80 19.43 0.06
N LEU A 15 10.63 19.94 1.29
CA LEU A 15 10.61 19.11 2.50
C LEU A 15 9.48 18.08 2.48
N ALA A 16 8.26 18.47 2.11
CA ALA A 16 7.14 17.53 1.97
C ALA A 16 7.41 16.43 0.92
N ARG A 17 8.19 16.75 -0.13
CA ARG A 17 8.63 15.77 -1.13
C ARG A 17 9.74 14.86 -0.62
N LEU A 18 10.59 15.38 0.28
CA LEU A 18 11.69 14.64 0.93
C LEU A 18 11.24 13.80 2.12
N GLU A 19 10.08 14.11 2.73
CA GLU A 19 9.47 13.32 3.82
C GLU A 19 9.24 11.85 3.43
N GLY A 20 9.38 11.52 2.14
CA GLY A 20 9.38 10.14 1.65
C GLY A 20 8.00 9.52 1.82
N ARG A 21 7.87 8.26 1.39
CA ARG A 21 6.69 7.47 1.76
C ARG A 21 7.05 6.60 2.95
N SER A 22 6.06 6.33 3.78
CA SER A 22 6.17 5.32 4.83
C SER A 22 6.69 4.00 4.26
N SER A 23 7.61 3.38 4.98
CA SER A 23 8.18 2.08 4.58
C SER A 23 7.11 0.99 4.61
N LEU A 24 7.15 0.10 3.61
CA LEU A 24 6.33 -1.12 3.55
C LEU A 24 7.06 -2.35 4.09
N ARG A 25 8.11 -2.15 4.91
CA ARG A 25 8.79 -3.25 5.58
C ARG A 25 7.79 -4.05 6.41
N ASN A 26 7.88 -5.38 6.37
CA ASN A 26 6.96 -6.32 7.03
C ASN A 26 5.52 -6.27 6.50
N LEU A 27 5.31 -5.77 5.27
CA LEU A 27 3.98 -5.76 4.65
C LEU A 27 3.38 -7.16 4.56
N GLU A 28 4.16 -8.17 4.19
CA GLU A 28 3.70 -9.56 4.27
C GLU A 28 4.91 -10.51 4.36
N PRO A 29 5.35 -10.92 5.56
CA PRO A 29 6.61 -11.65 5.77
C PRO A 29 6.69 -13.00 5.05
N TYR A 30 5.55 -13.65 4.78
CA TYR A 30 5.54 -14.93 4.07
C TYR A 30 5.66 -14.77 2.56
N LEU A 31 5.32 -13.59 2.02
CA LEU A 31 5.49 -13.26 0.61
C LEU A 31 6.82 -12.53 0.36
N PHE A 32 7.15 -11.58 1.23
CA PHE A 32 8.33 -10.74 1.18
C PHE A 32 9.21 -11.09 2.36
N ALA A 33 10.35 -11.74 2.10
CA ALA A 33 11.33 -12.00 3.14
C ALA A 33 11.90 -10.69 3.72
N ASP A 34 12.67 -10.78 4.81
CA ASP A 34 13.35 -9.64 5.43
C ASP A 34 14.23 -8.86 4.44
N GLU A 35 14.72 -9.56 3.42
CA GLU A 35 15.40 -9.00 2.25
C GLU A 35 14.46 -9.13 1.02
N GLY A 36 14.22 -8.04 0.30
CA GLY A 36 13.32 -8.04 -0.87
C GLY A 36 11.87 -7.60 -0.57
N PHE A 37 11.63 -6.91 0.54
CA PHE A 37 10.39 -6.18 0.74
C PHE A 37 10.27 -5.01 -0.26
N PRO A 38 9.03 -4.61 -0.62
CA PRO A 38 8.82 -3.57 -1.62
C PRO A 38 9.35 -2.22 -1.14
N ILE A 39 10.18 -1.57 -1.95
CA ILE A 39 10.65 -0.21 -1.72
C ILE A 39 9.90 0.79 -2.59
N HIS A 40 10.11 2.08 -2.32
CA HIS A 40 9.48 3.13 -3.10
C HIS A 40 9.87 3.04 -4.58
N GLY A 41 8.87 2.97 -5.46
CA GLY A 41 9.04 2.88 -6.90
C GLY A 41 8.93 1.46 -7.45
N ASP A 42 8.93 0.43 -6.60
CA ASP A 42 8.74 -0.95 -7.04
C ASP A 42 7.33 -1.19 -7.56
N VAL A 43 7.22 -2.13 -8.50
CA VAL A 43 5.95 -2.64 -9.03
C VAL A 43 5.89 -4.14 -8.80
N ILE A 44 4.79 -4.60 -8.21
CA ILE A 44 4.52 -6.01 -7.92
C ILE A 44 3.29 -6.40 -8.72
N GLU A 45 3.40 -7.49 -9.48
CA GLU A 45 2.29 -8.02 -10.27
C GLU A 45 1.84 -9.38 -9.72
N PHE A 46 0.54 -9.48 -9.39
CA PHE A 46 -0.10 -10.76 -9.12
C PHE A 46 -0.79 -11.25 -10.39
N HIS A 47 -0.22 -12.28 -11.02
CA HIS A 47 -0.76 -12.88 -12.24
C HIS A 47 -1.36 -14.27 -11.98
N GLY A 48 -2.49 -14.57 -12.61
CA GLY A 48 -3.13 -15.88 -12.53
C GLY A 48 -4.58 -15.90 -13.02
N PRO A 49 -5.20 -17.08 -13.19
CA PRO A 49 -6.58 -17.20 -13.65
C PRO A 49 -7.59 -16.60 -12.67
N GLU A 50 -8.82 -16.35 -13.13
CA GLU A 50 -9.92 -15.94 -12.24
C GLU A 50 -10.09 -16.93 -11.08
N GLY A 51 -10.41 -16.41 -9.89
CA GLY A 51 -10.53 -17.23 -8.68
C GLY A 51 -9.20 -17.66 -8.03
N SER A 52 -8.04 -17.27 -8.58
CA SER A 52 -6.72 -17.59 -7.98
C SER A 52 -6.37 -16.80 -6.71
N GLY A 53 -7.30 -16.02 -6.15
CA GLY A 53 -7.09 -15.26 -4.92
C GLY A 53 -6.39 -13.91 -5.06
N LYS A 54 -6.22 -13.36 -6.27
CA LYS A 54 -5.55 -12.05 -6.47
C LYS A 54 -6.22 -10.91 -5.69
N THR A 55 -7.54 -10.77 -5.83
CA THR A 55 -8.31 -9.73 -5.14
C THR A 55 -8.26 -9.91 -3.62
N GLU A 56 -8.32 -11.15 -3.14
CA GLU A 56 -8.18 -11.46 -1.71
C GLU A 56 -6.79 -11.11 -1.18
N MET A 57 -5.74 -11.39 -1.96
CA MET A 57 -4.37 -10.99 -1.61
C MET A 57 -4.23 -9.46 -1.56
N LEU A 58 -4.88 -8.72 -2.48
CA LEU A 58 -4.91 -7.26 -2.40
C LEU A 58 -5.63 -6.77 -1.14
N TYR A 59 -6.77 -7.36 -0.76
CA TYR A 59 -7.45 -7.00 0.50
C TYR A 59 -6.60 -7.29 1.74
N HIS A 60 -5.90 -8.42 1.77
CA HIS A 60 -4.95 -8.75 2.83
C HIS A 60 -3.81 -7.72 2.94
N LEU A 61 -3.20 -7.33 1.81
CA LEU A 61 -2.13 -6.33 1.82
C LEU A 61 -2.67 -4.95 2.24
N ILE A 62 -3.86 -4.56 1.78
CA ILE A 62 -4.51 -3.30 2.18
C ILE A 62 -4.82 -3.30 3.66
N SER A 63 -5.34 -4.40 4.22
CA SER A 63 -5.65 -4.49 5.64
C SER A 63 -4.40 -4.32 6.49
N ARG A 64 -3.29 -4.97 6.12
CA ARG A 64 -1.99 -4.81 6.79
C ARG A 64 -1.45 -3.38 6.69
N CYS A 65 -1.64 -2.72 5.55
CA CYS A 65 -1.26 -1.32 5.38
C CYS A 65 -1.99 -0.38 6.34
N ILE A 66 -3.33 -0.44 6.37
CA ILE A 66 -4.15 0.56 7.08
C ILE A 66 -4.31 0.25 8.57
N LEU A 67 -4.09 -1.00 9.00
CA LEU A 67 -4.18 -1.39 10.40
C LEU A 67 -3.14 -0.62 11.24
N PRO A 68 -3.49 -0.16 12.46
CA PRO A 68 -2.56 0.56 13.32
C PRO A 68 -1.33 -0.28 13.68
N LYS A 69 -0.19 0.37 13.91
CA LYS A 69 1.05 -0.31 14.37
C LYS A 69 0.86 -1.04 15.69
N SER A 70 0.03 -0.50 16.59
CA SER A 70 -0.30 -1.16 17.87
C SER A 70 -1.05 -2.48 17.69
N GLY A 71 -1.71 -2.68 16.54
CA GLY A 71 -2.37 -3.92 16.15
C GLY A 71 -1.54 -4.78 15.18
N GLY A 72 -0.25 -4.48 14.99
CA GLY A 72 0.62 -5.23 14.08
C GLY A 72 0.56 -4.83 12.60
N GLY A 73 -0.17 -3.75 12.27
CA GLY A 73 -0.20 -3.17 10.92
C GLY A 73 0.90 -2.13 10.67
N LEU A 74 0.81 -1.44 9.54
CA LEU A 74 1.80 -0.43 9.12
C LEU A 74 1.35 1.01 9.35
N GLU A 75 0.04 1.25 9.52
CA GLU A 75 -0.55 2.58 9.65
C GLU A 75 -0.16 3.52 8.48
N VAL A 76 -0.40 3.03 7.26
CA VAL A 76 -0.11 3.76 6.02
C VAL A 76 -1.35 3.90 5.15
N GLU A 77 -1.46 5.03 4.46
CA GLU A 77 -2.58 5.30 3.56
C GLU A 77 -2.45 4.51 2.26
N VAL A 78 -3.59 4.06 1.72
CA VAL A 78 -3.66 3.28 0.49
C VAL A 78 -4.63 3.91 -0.50
N MET A 79 -4.19 4.02 -1.75
CA MET A 79 -5.06 4.33 -2.90
C MET A 79 -5.37 3.03 -3.65
N PHE A 80 -6.61 2.58 -3.57
CA PHE A 80 -7.10 1.42 -4.30
C PHE A 80 -7.88 1.88 -5.54
N ILE A 81 -7.49 1.37 -6.72
CA ILE A 81 -8.16 1.67 -7.99
C ILE A 81 -8.85 0.39 -8.45
N ASP A 82 -10.17 0.37 -8.32
CA ASP A 82 -11.01 -0.69 -8.84
C ASP A 82 -11.30 -0.46 -10.33
N THR A 83 -10.87 -1.41 -11.17
CA THR A 83 -11.02 -1.30 -12.62
C THR A 83 -12.20 -2.09 -13.17
N ASP A 84 -12.83 -2.94 -12.37
CA ASP A 84 -13.91 -3.85 -12.82
C ASP A 84 -15.16 -3.80 -11.93
N TYR A 85 -15.20 -2.90 -10.94
CA TYR A 85 -16.33 -2.62 -10.04
C TYR A 85 -16.65 -3.79 -9.07
N HIS A 86 -15.67 -4.62 -8.72
CA HIS A 86 -15.82 -5.72 -7.76
C HIS A 86 -15.33 -5.38 -6.33
N PHE A 87 -15.04 -4.11 -6.04
CA PHE A 87 -14.69 -3.70 -4.68
C PHE A 87 -15.82 -4.02 -3.69
N ASP A 88 -15.45 -4.70 -2.60
CA ASP A 88 -16.37 -5.15 -1.54
C ASP A 88 -15.82 -4.76 -0.18
N MET A 89 -16.44 -3.73 0.41
CA MET A 89 -16.05 -3.20 1.72
C MET A 89 -16.20 -4.22 2.85
N LEU A 90 -17.18 -5.13 2.77
CA LEU A 90 -17.39 -6.13 3.82
C LEU A 90 -16.28 -7.18 3.79
N ARG A 91 -15.79 -7.55 2.60
CA ARG A 91 -14.62 -8.43 2.48
C ARG A 91 -13.36 -7.78 3.02
N LEU A 92 -13.14 -6.50 2.73
CA LEU A 92 -12.02 -5.77 3.32
C LEU A 92 -12.11 -5.74 4.86
N MET A 93 -13.31 -5.48 5.40
CA MET A 93 -13.54 -5.46 6.84
C MET A 93 -13.36 -6.82 7.50
N TYR A 94 -13.74 -7.90 6.82
CA TYR A 94 -13.46 -9.27 7.27
C TYR A 94 -11.95 -9.52 7.39
N ASN A 95 -11.18 -9.11 6.37
CA ASN A 95 -9.71 -9.22 6.39
C ASN A 95 -9.07 -8.36 7.48
N LEU A 96 -9.61 -7.16 7.78
CA LEU A 96 -9.13 -6.32 8.88
C LEU A 96 -9.31 -6.98 10.25
N CYS A 97 -10.49 -7.52 10.53
CA CYS A 97 -10.77 -8.23 11.78
C CYS A 97 -9.89 -9.49 11.91
N GLY A 98 -9.65 -10.20 10.80
CA GLY A 98 -8.73 -11.34 10.77
C GLY A 98 -7.26 -10.96 10.98
N ALA A 99 -6.83 -9.78 10.52
CA ALA A 99 -5.46 -9.31 10.69
C ALA A 99 -5.12 -9.00 12.17
N GLU A 100 -6.10 -8.54 12.96
CA GLU A 100 -5.93 -8.31 14.41
C GLU A 100 -5.69 -9.59 15.21
N THR A 101 -6.05 -10.76 14.69
CA THR A 101 -5.99 -12.05 15.41
C THR A 101 -4.75 -12.89 15.12
N GLN A 102 -3.83 -12.42 14.26
CA GLN A 102 -2.63 -13.16 13.88
C GLN A 102 -1.36 -12.80 14.67
N TYR A 103 -1.46 -11.97 15.72
CA TYR A 103 -0.33 -11.56 16.56
C TYR A 103 -0.64 -11.59 18.06
#